data_AF-A0A2H0QK32-F1
#
_entry.id   AF-A0A2H0QK32-F1
#
_cell.length_a   1.000
_cell.length_b   1.000
_cell.length_c   1.000
_cell.angle_alpha   90.00
_cell.angle_beta   90.00
_cell.angle_gamma   90.00
#
_symmetry.space_group_name_H-M   'P 1'
#
loop_
_entity.id
_entity.type
_entity.pdbx_description
1 polymer ?
#
loop_
_entity_poly.entity_id
_entity_poly.type
_entity_poly.pdbx_seq_one_letter_code
_entity_poly.pdbx_strand_id
1 'polypeptide(L)'
;MNPIFKVDEHRLTSLNGHESEFYNITPPDLEMMDQNQREHVFDTLESNLVNTSGEIKLYKIGTNLFLNNFCEINLHFAKVTPNDRPLDAFLRGDKESANFYENYLTLGNEYLRVLSVIEFPSTLNQLDTLSWPDFVLNIKKVPKLDAKNKINFKRKLHFSSLFKGMRDLDSENAYYQAENLFEDVTSDIKGLFYAEMFFILSARTKLELDRITDKTIYDFKGKGAILRVEERGLSYFYQTLVPGVPASFKRSLEMPS
;
A
#
# COMPACT_ATOMS: atom_id res chain seq x y z
N MET A 1 10.34 5.25 21.76
CA MET A 1 10.90 5.47 20.41
C MET A 1 11.48 6.88 20.40
N ASN A 2 12.73 7.11 19.97
CA ASN A 2 13.27 8.48 19.83
C ASN A 2 12.50 9.20 18.71
N PRO A 3 12.27 10.52 18.78
CA PRO A 3 11.50 11.22 17.77
C PRO A 3 12.19 11.12 16.41
N ILE A 4 11.56 10.40 15.47
CA ILE A 4 12.05 10.16 14.11
C ILE A 4 11.70 11.34 13.19
N PHE A 5 10.86 12.26 13.66
CA PHE A 5 10.42 13.46 12.96
C PHE A 5 9.96 14.55 13.93
N LYS A 6 9.96 15.79 13.45
CA LYS A 6 9.31 16.96 14.06
C LYS A 6 7.88 17.06 13.54
N VAL A 7 6.93 17.34 14.43
CA VAL A 7 5.54 17.63 14.08
C VAL A 7 5.31 19.13 14.21
N ASP A 8 4.77 19.75 13.17
CA ASP A 8 4.29 21.14 13.17
C ASP A 8 2.89 21.15 12.55
N GLU A 9 1.87 21.24 13.39
CA GLU A 9 0.48 20.91 13.02
C GLU A 9 0.41 19.52 12.35
N HIS A 10 -0.03 19.46 11.09
CA HIS A 10 -0.14 18.24 10.29
C HIS A 10 1.10 17.94 9.45
N ARG A 11 2.13 18.82 9.51
CA ARG A 11 3.38 18.66 8.76
C ARG A 11 4.39 17.88 9.59
N LEU A 12 5.03 16.91 8.95
CA LEU A 12 6.01 16.01 9.52
C LEU A 12 7.34 16.20 8.81
N THR A 13 8.38 16.58 9.56
CA THR A 13 9.75 16.68 9.04
C THR A 13 10.59 15.57 9.65
N SER A 14 10.96 14.57 8.86
CA SER A 14 11.89 13.51 9.31
C SER A 14 13.25 14.07 9.70
N LEU A 15 14.03 13.31 10.47
CA LEU A 15 15.42 13.67 10.81
C LEU A 15 16.32 13.90 9.59
N ASN A 16 15.96 13.32 8.44
CA ASN A 16 16.69 13.46 7.18
C ASN A 16 16.19 14.63 6.31
N GLY A 17 15.27 15.45 6.84
CA GLY A 17 14.70 16.61 6.14
C GLY A 17 13.57 16.30 5.17
N HIS A 18 13.10 15.05 5.07
CA HIS A 18 11.89 14.76 4.28
C HIS A 18 10.66 15.33 4.95
N GLU A 19 9.90 16.11 4.20
CA GLU A 19 8.62 16.67 4.61
C GLU A 19 7.47 15.82 4.10
N SER A 20 6.43 15.69 4.92
CA SER A 20 5.16 15.08 4.54
C SER A 20 4.03 15.70 5.34
N GLU A 21 2.81 15.42 4.93
CA GLU A 21 1.60 15.91 5.58
C GLU A 21 0.73 14.73 6.01
N PHE A 22 0.04 14.85 7.14
CA PHE A 22 -0.77 13.78 7.72
C PHE A 22 -2.22 14.20 7.91
N TYR A 23 -3.14 13.40 7.37
CA TYR A 23 -4.56 13.71 7.31
C TYR A 23 -5.43 12.54 7.75
N ASN A 24 -6.60 12.85 8.31
CA ASN A 24 -7.71 11.90 8.39
C ASN A 24 -8.50 11.93 7.07
N ILE A 25 -8.92 10.76 6.61
CA ILE A 25 -9.83 10.64 5.46
C ILE A 25 -11.17 10.08 5.94
N THR A 26 -12.26 10.75 5.58
CA THR A 26 -13.61 10.17 5.62
C THR A 26 -14.06 9.92 4.17
N PRO A 27 -14.09 8.66 3.71
CA PRO A 27 -14.55 8.33 2.37
C PRO A 27 -16.07 8.55 2.26
N PRO A 28 -16.59 8.68 1.03
CA PRO A 28 -18.03 8.69 0.82
C PRO A 28 -18.65 7.34 1.22
N ASP A 29 -19.92 7.38 1.66
CA ASP A 29 -20.68 6.18 1.95
C ASP A 29 -21.10 5.47 0.65
N LEU A 30 -20.32 4.47 0.25
CA LEU A 30 -20.53 3.71 -0.98
C LEU A 30 -21.78 2.82 -0.93
N GLU A 31 -22.31 2.47 0.25
CA GLU A 31 -23.49 1.62 0.35
C GLU A 31 -24.77 2.35 -0.07
N MET A 32 -24.79 3.68 0.11
CA MET A 32 -25.91 4.56 -0.24
C MET A 32 -25.85 5.07 -1.68
N MET A 33 -24.81 4.69 -2.43
CA MET A 33 -24.57 5.14 -3.79
C MET A 33 -25.05 4.12 -4.83
N ASP A 34 -25.57 4.62 -5.95
CA ASP A 34 -25.81 3.79 -7.12
C ASP A 34 -24.50 3.37 -7.82
N GLN A 35 -24.61 2.45 -8.78
CA GLN A 35 -23.44 1.93 -9.49
C GLN A 35 -22.62 3.01 -10.20
N ASN A 36 -23.27 3.96 -10.86
CA ASN A 36 -22.60 5.01 -11.62
C ASN A 36 -21.86 5.98 -10.69
N GLN A 37 -22.47 6.29 -9.54
CA GLN A 37 -21.84 7.11 -8.51
C GLN A 37 -20.60 6.43 -7.94
N ARG A 38 -20.67 5.11 -7.66
CA ARG A 38 -19.51 4.34 -7.20
C ARG A 38 -18.40 4.33 -8.23
N GLU A 39 -18.71 4.05 -9.49
CA GLU A 39 -17.75 4.08 -10.60
C GLU A 39 -17.09 5.45 -10.71
N HIS A 40 -17.85 6.53 -10.64
CA HIS A 40 -17.31 7.89 -10.67
C HIS A 40 -16.32 8.19 -9.53
N VAL A 41 -16.55 7.66 -8.33
CA VAL A 41 -15.60 7.78 -7.21
C VAL A 41 -14.29 7.08 -7.54
N PHE A 42 -14.34 5.86 -8.10
CA PHE A 42 -13.15 5.11 -8.47
C PHE A 42 -12.40 5.76 -9.65
N ASP A 43 -13.10 6.22 -10.69
CA ASP A 43 -12.49 6.93 -11.82
C ASP A 43 -11.77 8.21 -11.35
N THR A 44 -12.38 8.94 -10.41
CA THR A 44 -11.79 10.13 -9.82
C THR A 44 -10.54 9.78 -9.01
N LEU A 45 -10.58 8.70 -8.22
CA LEU A 45 -9.42 8.21 -7.48
C LEU A 45 -8.28 7.80 -8.42
N GLU A 46 -8.59 7.05 -9.48
CA GLU A 46 -7.59 6.64 -10.49
C GLU A 46 -6.93 7.86 -11.14
N SER A 47 -7.73 8.83 -11.59
CA SER A 47 -7.21 10.07 -12.15
C SER A 47 -6.30 10.83 -11.17
N ASN A 48 -6.70 10.95 -9.90
CA ASN A 48 -5.87 11.61 -8.88
C ASN A 48 -4.55 10.87 -8.64
N LEU A 49 -4.57 9.54 -8.59
CA LEU A 49 -3.36 8.72 -8.45
C LEU A 49 -2.45 8.85 -9.66
N VAL A 50 -2.99 8.84 -10.88
CA VAL A 50 -2.22 9.04 -12.11
C VAL A 50 -1.56 10.42 -12.12
N ASN A 51 -2.18 11.45 -11.55
CA ASN A 51 -1.61 12.79 -11.49
C ASN A 51 -0.66 13.01 -10.29
N THR A 52 -0.46 12.02 -9.43
CA THR A 52 0.44 12.10 -8.27
C THR A 52 1.91 11.97 -8.68
N SER A 53 2.77 12.80 -8.10
CA SER A 53 4.21 12.85 -8.42
C SER A 53 5.11 12.14 -7.40
N GLY A 54 4.60 11.81 -6.21
CA GLY A 54 5.39 11.27 -5.11
C GLY A 54 4.82 10.01 -4.45
N GLU A 55 5.24 9.81 -3.21
CA GLU A 55 4.86 8.69 -2.37
C GLU A 55 3.65 9.05 -1.51
N ILE A 56 2.76 8.08 -1.35
CA ILE A 56 1.59 8.15 -0.47
C ILE A 56 1.57 6.90 0.41
N LYS A 57 1.19 7.09 1.67
CA LYS A 57 0.85 5.99 2.58
C LYS A 57 -0.59 6.13 3.04
N LEU A 58 -1.37 5.09 2.78
CA LEU A 58 -2.72 4.94 3.28
C LEU A 58 -2.71 4.01 4.49
N TYR A 59 -3.31 4.46 5.58
CA TYR A 59 -3.42 3.71 6.82
C TYR A 59 -4.88 3.38 7.07
N LYS A 60 -5.18 2.11 7.34
CA LYS A 60 -6.42 1.71 8.00
C LYS A 60 -6.06 1.19 9.38
N ILE A 61 -6.39 1.96 10.42
CA ILE A 61 -6.11 1.60 11.81
C ILE A 61 -7.44 1.61 12.57
N GLY A 62 -7.90 0.43 12.99
CA GLY A 62 -9.26 0.22 13.46
C GLY A 62 -10.28 0.59 12.38
N THR A 63 -11.19 1.52 12.71
CA THR A 63 -12.22 2.03 11.79
C THR A 63 -11.79 3.30 11.04
N ASN A 64 -10.61 3.83 11.35
CA ASN A 64 -10.17 5.13 10.83
C ASN A 64 -9.24 4.96 9.64
N LEU A 65 -9.38 5.86 8.67
CA LEU A 65 -8.49 5.97 7.52
C LEU A 65 -7.63 7.23 7.65
N PHE A 66 -6.33 7.07 7.44
CA PHE A 66 -5.37 8.16 7.47
C PHE A 66 -4.51 8.15 6.22
N LEU A 67 -3.96 9.31 5.91
CA LEU A 67 -3.14 9.56 4.75
C LEU A 67 -1.87 10.28 5.16
N ASN A 68 -0.72 9.71 4.82
CA ASN A 68 0.54 10.43 4.87
C ASN A 68 1.03 10.68 3.44
N ASN A 69 1.09 11.95 3.05
CA ASN A 69 1.48 12.35 1.71
C ASN A 69 2.87 12.98 1.71
N PHE A 70 3.75 12.51 0.85
CA PHE A 70 5.07 13.11 0.59
C PHE A 70 5.05 13.97 -0.68
N CYS A 71 3.86 14.26 -1.20
CA CYS A 71 3.62 15.08 -2.38
C CYS A 71 2.21 15.67 -2.33
N GLU A 72 1.93 16.63 -3.20
CA GLU A 72 0.58 17.11 -3.42
C GLU A 72 -0.28 16.01 -4.05
N ILE A 73 -1.40 15.68 -3.41
CA ILE A 73 -2.46 14.86 -3.98
C ILE A 73 -3.79 15.53 -3.66
N ASN A 74 -4.68 15.49 -4.64
CA ASN A 74 -6.03 15.95 -4.46
C ASN A 74 -6.98 14.75 -4.25
N LEU A 75 -7.78 14.78 -3.20
CA LEU A 75 -8.77 13.74 -2.88
C LEU A 75 -10.17 14.33 -2.78
N HIS A 76 -10.61 15.06 -3.83
CA HIS A 76 -11.93 15.71 -3.86
C HIS A 76 -13.13 14.80 -3.56
N PHE A 77 -13.00 13.48 -3.78
CA PHE A 77 -14.07 12.52 -3.54
C PHE A 77 -14.29 12.23 -2.04
N ALA A 78 -13.36 12.62 -1.16
CA ALA A 78 -13.39 12.34 0.27
C ALA A 78 -13.24 13.61 1.10
N LYS A 79 -13.73 13.58 2.35
CA LYS A 79 -13.44 14.64 3.30
C LYS A 79 -12.06 14.41 3.90
N VAL A 80 -11.16 15.36 3.70
CA VAL A 80 -9.78 15.33 4.22
C VAL A 80 -9.66 16.37 5.33
N THR A 81 -9.23 15.97 6.52
CA THR A 81 -8.97 16.91 7.63
C THR A 81 -7.56 16.75 8.17
N PRO A 82 -6.84 17.86 8.44
CA PRO A 82 -5.51 17.80 9.06
C PRO A 82 -5.51 17.01 10.37
N ASN A 83 -4.43 16.26 10.63
CA ASN A 83 -4.24 15.54 11.88
C ASN A 83 -2.87 15.88 12.48
N ASP A 84 -2.88 16.46 13.68
CA ASP A 84 -1.69 16.93 14.42
C ASP A 84 -1.10 15.89 15.38
N ARG A 85 -1.68 14.68 15.42
CA ARG A 85 -1.26 13.57 16.30
C ARG A 85 -1.04 12.28 15.50
N PRO A 86 -0.11 12.29 14.53
CA PRO A 86 0.17 11.15 13.66
C PRO A 86 0.66 9.92 14.44
N LEU A 87 1.46 10.12 15.48
CA LEU A 87 1.96 9.03 16.32
C LEU A 87 0.85 8.41 17.15
N ASP A 88 -0.06 9.21 17.71
CA ASP A 88 -1.19 8.67 18.47
C ASP A 88 -2.10 7.85 17.55
N ALA A 89 -2.30 8.27 16.30
CA ALA A 89 -3.05 7.51 15.30
C ALA A 89 -2.39 6.16 14.97
N PHE A 90 -1.07 6.15 14.73
CA PHE A 90 -0.34 4.94 14.37
C PHE A 90 -0.10 3.99 15.56
N LEU A 91 0.26 4.52 16.72
CA LEU A 91 0.52 3.78 17.96
C LEU A 91 -0.76 3.50 18.76
N ARG A 92 -1.94 3.86 18.23
CA ARG A 92 -3.25 3.66 18.89
C ARG A 92 -3.32 4.30 20.28
N GLY A 93 -2.64 5.43 20.45
CA GLY A 93 -2.56 6.17 21.72
C GLY A 93 -1.56 5.62 22.73
N ASP A 94 -0.86 4.51 22.45
CA ASP A 94 0.20 4.01 23.30
C ASP A 94 1.46 4.87 23.16
N LYS A 95 1.99 5.34 24.30
CA LYS A 95 3.20 6.16 24.37
C LYS A 95 4.44 5.36 24.73
N GLU A 96 4.29 4.05 24.93
CA GLU A 96 5.36 3.16 25.33
C GLU A 96 6.33 2.87 24.17
N SER A 97 7.56 2.46 24.53
CA SER A 97 8.54 2.04 23.54
C SER A 97 8.21 0.65 23.01
N ALA A 98 8.21 0.50 21.68
CA ALA A 98 8.13 -0.80 21.04
C ALA A 98 9.36 -1.68 21.38
N ASN A 99 9.14 -2.91 21.84
CA ASN A 99 10.20 -3.91 22.02
C ASN A 99 10.12 -4.94 20.90
N PHE A 100 11.22 -5.15 20.19
CA PHE A 100 11.25 -6.05 19.03
C PHE A 100 11.78 -7.43 19.41
N TYR A 101 11.11 -8.45 18.92
CA TYR A 101 11.51 -9.86 18.99
C TYR A 101 11.70 -10.39 17.57
N GLU A 102 11.93 -11.71 17.43
CA GLU A 102 12.25 -12.32 16.15
C GLU A 102 11.16 -12.12 15.09
N ASN A 103 9.89 -12.34 15.43
CA ASN A 103 8.77 -12.30 14.48
C ASN A 103 7.52 -11.57 15.02
N TYR A 104 7.70 -10.80 16.09
CA TYR A 104 6.67 -9.97 16.69
C TYR A 104 7.32 -8.81 17.47
N LEU A 105 6.52 -7.84 17.86
CA LEU A 105 6.93 -6.76 18.78
C LEU A 105 5.88 -6.60 19.87
N THR A 106 6.23 -5.94 20.97
CA THR A 106 5.27 -5.48 21.97
C THR A 106 5.22 -3.96 21.98
N LEU A 107 4.01 -3.42 22.13
CA LEU A 107 3.74 -2.00 22.30
C LEU A 107 2.68 -1.88 23.39
N GLY A 108 3.02 -1.26 24.52
CA GLY A 108 2.14 -1.27 25.68
C GLY A 108 1.85 -2.70 26.14
N ASN A 109 0.55 -2.97 26.30
CA ASN A 109 0.02 -4.29 26.67
C ASN A 109 -0.42 -5.12 25.46
N GLU A 110 0.04 -4.79 24.25
CA GLU A 110 -0.31 -5.50 23.02
C GLU A 110 0.92 -6.18 22.40
N TYR A 111 0.69 -7.38 21.89
CA TYR A 111 1.61 -8.10 21.02
C TYR A 111 1.19 -7.82 19.59
N LEU A 112 2.13 -7.37 18.76
CA LEU A 112 1.88 -7.08 17.36
C LEU A 112 2.73 -7.95 16.42
N ARG A 113 2.15 -8.31 15.28
CA ARG A 113 2.85 -8.96 14.18
C ARG A 113 2.62 -8.18 12.90
N VAL A 114 3.70 -7.95 12.17
CA VAL A 114 3.67 -7.31 10.86
C VAL A 114 3.76 -8.39 9.79
N LEU A 115 2.84 -8.36 8.81
CA LEU A 115 2.86 -9.25 7.66
C LEU A 115 2.96 -8.42 6.40
N SER A 116 3.94 -8.69 5.54
CA SER A 116 3.97 -8.11 4.19
C SER A 116 3.08 -8.91 3.25
N VAL A 117 2.36 -8.22 2.38
CA VAL A 117 1.67 -8.83 1.23
C VAL A 117 2.70 -9.06 0.12
N ILE A 118 2.91 -10.31 -0.26
CA ILE A 118 3.80 -10.74 -1.35
C ILE A 118 3.03 -10.82 -2.66
N GLU A 119 1.83 -11.35 -2.60
CA GLU A 119 0.90 -11.43 -3.71
C GLU A 119 -0.46 -10.95 -3.22
N PHE A 120 -1.06 -10.01 -3.94
CA PHE A 120 -2.40 -9.52 -3.66
C PHE A 120 -3.46 -10.58 -4.04
N PRO A 121 -4.66 -10.52 -3.46
CA PRO A 121 -5.76 -11.38 -3.89
C PRO A 121 -6.00 -11.27 -5.39
N SER A 122 -6.35 -12.39 -6.03
CA SER A 122 -6.59 -12.43 -7.48
C SER A 122 -7.82 -11.63 -7.90
N THR A 123 -8.77 -11.47 -7.00
CA THR A 123 -9.94 -10.61 -7.15
C THR A 123 -10.20 -9.83 -5.86
N LEU A 124 -10.67 -8.59 -6.01
CA LEU A 124 -11.04 -7.71 -4.92
C LEU A 124 -12.41 -7.10 -5.21
N ASN A 125 -13.38 -7.34 -4.34
CA ASN A 125 -14.63 -6.60 -4.35
C ASN A 125 -14.47 -5.27 -3.61
N GLN A 126 -15.29 -4.28 -3.97
CA GLN A 126 -15.20 -2.91 -3.45
C GLN A 126 -15.21 -2.81 -1.91
N LEU A 127 -15.90 -3.74 -1.22
CA LEU A 127 -16.07 -3.74 0.23
C LEU A 127 -15.21 -4.76 0.98
N ASP A 128 -14.40 -5.56 0.27
CA ASP A 128 -13.63 -6.64 0.90
C ASP A 128 -12.67 -6.11 1.97
N THR A 129 -12.11 -4.92 1.73
CA THR A 129 -11.13 -4.26 2.60
C THR A 129 -11.71 -3.82 3.94
N LEU A 130 -13.03 -3.74 4.10
CA LEU A 130 -13.68 -3.44 5.38
C LEU A 130 -13.39 -4.55 6.42
N SER A 131 -13.34 -5.80 5.96
CA SER A 131 -13.06 -6.97 6.81
C SER A 131 -11.57 -7.21 7.07
N TRP A 132 -10.69 -6.45 6.41
CA TRP A 132 -9.25 -6.67 6.52
C TRP A 132 -8.71 -6.18 7.86
N PRO A 133 -7.62 -6.80 8.36
CA PRO A 133 -6.88 -6.28 9.50
C PRO A 133 -6.39 -4.86 9.25
N ASP A 134 -5.90 -4.23 10.30
CA ASP A 134 -5.19 -2.96 10.18
C ASP A 134 -4.07 -3.08 9.15
N PHE A 135 -3.91 -2.06 8.32
CA PHE A 135 -2.94 -2.09 7.26
C PHE A 135 -2.32 -0.74 6.95
N VAL A 136 -1.15 -0.81 6.33
CA VAL A 136 -0.48 0.32 5.70
C VAL A 136 -0.20 -0.05 4.24
N LEU A 137 -0.74 0.74 3.32
CA LEU A 137 -0.51 0.61 1.88
C LEU A 137 0.34 1.78 1.42
N ASN A 138 1.55 1.48 0.98
CA ASN A 138 2.49 2.43 0.41
C ASN A 138 2.39 2.37 -1.12
N ILE A 139 2.23 3.53 -1.76
CA ILE A 139 2.11 3.65 -3.21
C ILE A 139 3.07 4.73 -3.68
N LYS A 140 3.79 4.45 -4.78
CA LYS A 140 4.63 5.45 -5.45
C LYS A 140 4.54 5.29 -6.96
N LYS A 141 4.22 6.37 -7.66
CA LYS A 141 4.18 6.38 -9.13
C LYS A 141 5.59 6.15 -9.68
N VAL A 142 5.71 5.22 -10.62
CA VAL A 142 6.95 5.02 -11.39
C VAL A 142 7.07 6.20 -12.36
N PRO A 143 8.24 6.87 -12.42
CA PRO A 143 8.46 7.96 -13.37
C PRO A 143 8.13 7.53 -14.80
N LYS A 144 7.51 8.42 -15.58
CA LYS A 144 6.97 8.11 -16.92
C LYS A 144 8.01 7.46 -17.85
N LEU A 145 9.25 7.96 -17.83
CA LEU A 145 10.33 7.40 -18.65
C LEU A 145 10.69 5.97 -18.23
N ASP A 146 10.79 5.72 -16.92
CA ASP A 146 11.10 4.40 -16.38
C ASP A 146 9.95 3.41 -16.62
N ALA A 147 8.70 3.87 -16.47
CA ALA A 147 7.51 3.08 -16.78
C ALA A 147 7.49 2.67 -18.25
N LYS A 148 7.74 3.61 -19.18
CA LYS A 148 7.87 3.32 -20.61
C LYS A 148 8.97 2.30 -20.90
N ASN A 149 10.13 2.46 -20.27
CA ASN A 149 11.26 1.53 -20.45
C ASN A 149 10.91 0.11 -19.96
N LYS A 150 10.25 -0.02 -18.80
CA LYS A 150 9.80 -1.31 -18.27
C LYS A 150 8.77 -1.99 -19.17
N ILE A 151 7.76 -1.25 -19.64
CA ILE A 151 6.72 -1.79 -20.51
C ILE A 151 7.31 -2.17 -21.88
N ASN A 152 8.16 -1.33 -22.46
CA ASN A 152 8.83 -1.62 -23.73
C ASN A 152 9.75 -2.84 -23.64
N PHE A 153 10.41 -3.07 -22.49
CA PHE A 153 11.19 -4.27 -22.25
C PHE A 153 10.30 -5.53 -22.24
N LYS A 154 9.17 -5.52 -21.50
CA LYS A 154 8.19 -6.61 -21.54
C LYS A 154 7.65 -6.85 -22.95
N ARG A 155 7.29 -5.78 -23.67
CA ARG A 155 6.85 -5.84 -25.07
C ARG A 155 7.88 -6.54 -25.96
N LYS A 156 9.17 -6.17 -25.86
CA LYS A 156 10.25 -6.79 -26.65
C LYS A 156 10.47 -8.26 -26.29
N LEU A 157 10.33 -8.63 -25.01
CA LEU A 157 10.41 -10.02 -24.58
C LEU A 157 9.31 -10.87 -25.23
N HIS A 158 8.05 -10.43 -25.16
CA HIS A 158 6.93 -11.14 -25.79
C HIS A 158 6.98 -11.08 -27.32
N PHE A 159 7.47 -9.99 -27.92
CA PHE A 159 7.72 -9.93 -29.36
C PHE A 159 8.72 -11.00 -29.81
N SER A 160 9.78 -11.21 -29.05
CA SER A 160 10.79 -12.23 -29.38
C SER A 160 10.26 -13.67 -29.31
N SER A 161 9.21 -13.93 -28.52
CA SER A 161 8.56 -15.24 -28.46
C SER A 161 7.59 -15.49 -29.61
N LEU A 162 7.06 -14.44 -30.27
CA LEU A 162 6.20 -14.58 -31.46
C LEU A 162 6.88 -15.24 -32.66
N PHE A 163 8.21 -15.20 -32.74
CA PHE A 163 8.98 -15.78 -33.84
C PHE A 163 9.45 -17.22 -33.60
N LYS A 164 9.13 -17.82 -32.43
CA LYS A 164 9.33 -19.26 -32.23
C LYS A 164 8.18 -19.98 -32.96
N GLY A 165 8.52 -20.87 -33.89
CA GLY A 165 7.63 -21.39 -34.96
C GLY A 165 6.36 -22.17 -34.56
N MET A 166 5.90 -22.10 -33.31
CA MET A 166 4.57 -22.52 -32.88
C MET A 166 3.78 -21.26 -32.50
N ARG A 167 2.58 -21.10 -33.08
CA ARG A 167 1.66 -20.00 -32.83
C ARG A 167 1.23 -20.00 -31.36
N ASP A 168 1.99 -19.29 -30.53
CA ASP A 168 1.75 -19.13 -29.10
C ASP A 168 0.77 -17.97 -28.88
N LEU A 169 -0.52 -18.32 -28.78
CA LEU A 169 -1.61 -17.37 -28.55
C LEU A 169 -1.44 -16.59 -27.24
N ASP A 170 -0.78 -17.16 -26.23
CA ASP A 170 -0.56 -16.50 -24.94
C ASP A 170 0.51 -15.40 -25.08
N SER A 171 1.59 -15.67 -25.82
CA SER A 171 2.60 -14.66 -26.17
C SER A 171 2.01 -13.51 -27.00
N GLU A 172 1.09 -13.80 -27.91
CA GLU A 172 0.41 -12.81 -28.74
C GLU A 172 -0.54 -11.92 -27.92
N ASN A 173 -1.36 -12.52 -27.05
CA ASN A 173 -2.21 -11.77 -26.14
C ASN A 173 -1.40 -10.89 -25.17
N ALA A 174 -0.30 -11.41 -24.62
CA ALA A 174 0.58 -10.65 -23.73
C ALA A 174 1.26 -9.47 -24.44
N TYR A 175 1.63 -9.63 -25.72
CA TYR A 175 2.17 -8.56 -26.54
C TYR A 175 1.14 -7.43 -26.74
N TYR A 176 -0.08 -7.75 -27.16
CA TYR A 176 -1.12 -6.72 -27.37
C TYR A 176 -1.52 -6.02 -26.07
N GLN A 177 -1.60 -6.74 -24.95
CA GLN A 177 -1.82 -6.13 -23.64
C GLN A 177 -0.70 -5.15 -23.27
N ALA A 178 0.56 -5.51 -23.53
CA ALA A 178 1.70 -4.63 -23.30
C ALA A 178 1.69 -3.40 -24.23
N GLU A 179 1.22 -3.54 -25.47
CA GLU A 179 1.08 -2.42 -26.42
C GLU A 179 0.02 -1.42 -25.93
N ASN A 180 -1.18 -1.91 -25.59
CA ASN A 180 -2.25 -1.06 -25.06
C ASN A 180 -1.81 -0.33 -23.78
N LEU A 181 -1.12 -1.03 -22.87
CA LEU A 181 -0.58 -0.42 -21.66
C LEU A 181 0.50 0.63 -21.97
N PHE A 182 1.32 0.41 -23.00
CA PHE A 182 2.34 1.37 -23.44
C PHE A 182 1.70 2.66 -23.98
N GLU A 183 0.63 2.53 -24.77
CA GLU A 183 -0.14 3.68 -25.27
C GLU A 183 -0.84 4.43 -24.13
N ASP A 184 -1.48 3.72 -23.20
CA ASP A 184 -2.18 4.30 -22.05
C ASP A 184 -1.21 5.08 -21.13
N VAL A 185 -0.03 4.52 -20.84
CA VAL A 185 1.00 5.19 -20.03
C VAL A 185 1.66 6.34 -20.79
N THR A 186 1.73 6.26 -22.11
CA THR A 186 2.24 7.36 -22.94
C THR A 186 1.29 8.56 -22.93
N SER A 187 -0.01 8.28 -22.94
CA SER A 187 -1.09 9.27 -23.00
C SER A 187 -1.55 9.76 -21.63
N ASP A 188 -0.87 9.36 -20.54
CA ASP A 188 -1.23 9.68 -19.15
C ASP A 188 -2.65 9.23 -18.75
N ILE A 189 -3.18 8.20 -19.41
CA ILE A 189 -4.45 7.55 -19.06
C ILE A 189 -4.22 6.59 -17.88
N LYS A 190 -3.08 5.88 -17.90
CA LYS A 190 -2.68 4.97 -16.82
C LYS A 190 -1.31 5.32 -16.25
N GLY A 191 -1.12 4.97 -14.98
CA GLY A 191 0.16 5.05 -14.29
C GLY A 191 0.65 3.66 -13.90
N LEU A 192 1.97 3.47 -13.95
CA LEU A 192 2.59 2.32 -13.29
C LEU A 192 2.99 2.73 -11.88
N PHE A 193 2.72 1.87 -10.89
CA PHE A 193 2.99 2.17 -9.49
C PHE A 193 3.81 1.05 -8.84
N TYR A 194 4.68 1.42 -7.92
CA TYR A 194 5.14 0.51 -6.88
C TYR A 194 4.07 0.49 -5.78
N ALA A 195 3.64 -0.70 -5.38
CA ALA A 195 2.76 -0.92 -4.25
C ALA A 195 3.45 -1.83 -3.23
N GLU A 196 3.40 -1.45 -1.97
CA GLU A 196 3.91 -2.26 -0.86
C GLU A 196 2.89 -2.19 0.27
N MET A 197 2.39 -3.34 0.72
CA MET A 197 1.33 -3.40 1.73
C MET A 197 1.75 -4.26 2.92
N PHE A 198 1.44 -3.78 4.12
CA PHE A 198 1.65 -4.49 5.37
C PHE A 198 0.36 -4.58 6.19
N PHE A 199 0.06 -5.77 6.70
CA PHE A 199 -0.93 -5.97 7.76
C PHE A 199 -0.28 -5.85 9.14
N ILE A 200 -1.00 -5.26 10.08
CA ILE A 200 -0.62 -5.12 11.48
C ILE A 200 -1.65 -5.88 12.31
N LEU A 201 -1.28 -7.08 12.77
CA LEU A 201 -2.10 -7.87 13.67
C LEU A 201 -1.75 -7.52 15.11
N SER A 202 -2.75 -7.48 15.99
CA SER A 202 -2.58 -7.17 17.41
C SER A 202 -3.38 -8.13 18.28
N ALA A 203 -2.83 -8.53 19.43
CA ALA A 203 -3.50 -9.35 20.43
C ALA A 203 -2.99 -9.06 21.85
N ARG A 204 -3.73 -9.50 22.88
CA ARG A 204 -3.32 -9.31 24.29
C ARG A 204 -2.29 -10.34 24.76
N THR A 205 -2.19 -11.46 24.06
CA THR A 205 -1.22 -12.52 24.39
C THR A 205 -0.54 -13.01 23.12
N LYS A 206 0.70 -13.50 23.26
CA LYS A 206 1.43 -14.12 22.14
C LYS A 206 0.67 -15.32 21.55
N LEU A 207 0.02 -16.13 22.38
CA LEU A 207 -0.76 -17.29 21.94
C LEU A 207 -1.94 -16.87 21.06
N GLU A 208 -2.64 -15.80 21.43
CA GLU A 208 -3.72 -15.24 20.63
C GLU A 208 -3.20 -14.62 19.32
N LEU A 209 -2.07 -13.90 19.39
CA LEU A 209 -1.42 -13.34 18.20
C LEU A 209 -1.10 -14.43 17.18
N ASP A 210 -0.52 -15.55 17.62
CA ASP A 210 -0.23 -16.69 16.74
C ASP A 210 -1.49 -17.24 16.09
N ARG A 211 -2.57 -17.46 16.86
CA ARG A 211 -3.84 -17.95 16.31
C ARG A 211 -4.43 -17.00 15.26
N ILE A 212 -4.43 -15.69 15.53
CA ILE A 212 -4.93 -14.67 14.59
C ILE A 212 -4.04 -14.63 13.33
N THR A 213 -2.73 -14.79 13.50
CA THR A 213 -1.76 -14.84 12.38
C THR A 213 -2.06 -16.02 11.47
N ASP A 214 -2.16 -17.22 12.02
CA ASP A 214 -2.40 -18.45 11.25
C ASP A 214 -3.73 -18.37 10.51
N LYS A 215 -4.78 -17.88 11.19
CA LYS A 215 -6.09 -17.65 10.57
C LYS A 215 -6.00 -16.65 9.42
N THR A 216 -5.34 -15.51 9.63
CA THR A 216 -5.21 -14.48 8.60
C THR A 216 -4.47 -15.00 7.36
N ILE A 217 -3.37 -15.72 7.56
CA ILE A 217 -2.61 -16.34 6.47
C ILE A 217 -3.48 -17.36 5.71
N TYR A 218 -4.23 -18.19 6.43
CA TYR A 218 -5.14 -19.16 5.81
C TYR A 218 -6.24 -18.49 4.99
N ASP A 219 -6.91 -17.48 5.56
CA ASP A 219 -8.01 -16.76 4.91
C ASP A 219 -7.54 -16.04 3.64
N PHE A 220 -6.38 -15.38 3.68
CA PHE A 220 -5.81 -14.70 2.51
C PHE A 220 -5.28 -15.69 1.46
N LYS A 221 -4.69 -16.81 1.87
CA LYS A 221 -4.32 -17.89 0.95
C LYS A 221 -5.54 -18.44 0.21
N GLY A 222 -6.68 -18.55 0.90
CA GLY A 222 -7.96 -18.93 0.28
C GLY A 222 -8.44 -17.95 -0.80
N LYS A 223 -7.99 -16.69 -0.75
CA LYS A 223 -8.27 -15.64 -1.75
C LYS A 223 -7.16 -15.50 -2.82
N GLY A 224 -6.22 -16.44 -2.86
CA GLY A 224 -5.09 -16.40 -3.79
C GLY A 224 -4.00 -15.38 -3.44
N ALA A 225 -4.01 -14.81 -2.23
CA ALA A 225 -2.97 -13.92 -1.76
C ALA A 225 -1.88 -14.68 -0.99
N ILE A 226 -0.66 -14.16 -1.03
CA ILE A 226 0.47 -14.69 -0.25
C ILE A 226 0.92 -13.64 0.75
N LEU A 227 0.91 -14.01 2.03
CA LEU A 227 1.39 -13.19 3.13
C LEU A 227 2.69 -13.77 3.69
N ARG A 228 3.59 -12.89 4.10
CA ARG A 228 4.82 -13.26 4.80
C ARG A 228 4.87 -12.56 6.15
N VAL A 229 5.11 -13.32 7.21
CA VAL A 229 5.44 -12.77 8.52
C VAL A 229 6.81 -12.12 8.45
N GLU A 230 6.91 -10.86 8.84
CA GLU A 230 8.19 -10.16 8.89
C GLU A 230 8.99 -10.62 10.12
N GLU A 231 10.17 -11.17 9.84
CA GLU A 231 11.10 -11.71 10.85
C GLU A 231 12.38 -10.86 10.88
N ARG A 232 13.41 -11.31 10.15
CA ARG A 232 14.67 -10.59 9.96
C ARG A 232 14.41 -9.31 9.17
N GLY A 233 14.32 -8.20 9.89
CA GLY A 233 13.99 -6.88 9.34
C GLY A 233 12.72 -6.27 9.92
N LEU A 234 12.02 -6.95 10.84
CA LEU A 234 10.81 -6.44 11.48
C LEU A 234 10.96 -5.01 12.01
N SER A 235 12.06 -4.73 12.74
CA SER A 235 12.32 -3.39 13.28
C SER A 235 12.46 -2.34 12.18
N TYR A 236 13.17 -2.67 11.10
CA TYR A 236 13.33 -1.81 9.93
C TYR A 236 11.98 -1.54 9.26
N PHE A 237 11.22 -2.59 8.93
CA PHE A 237 9.95 -2.44 8.23
C PHE A 237 8.94 -1.67 9.09
N TYR A 238 8.82 -2.02 10.37
CA TYR A 238 7.92 -1.31 11.28
C TYR A 238 8.26 0.18 11.39
N GLN A 239 9.54 0.55 11.46
CA GLN A 239 9.95 1.96 11.45
C GLN A 239 9.57 2.67 10.16
N THR A 240 9.65 1.99 9.00
CA THR A 240 9.20 2.57 7.73
C THR A 240 7.68 2.66 7.61
N LEU A 241 6.89 2.07 8.52
CA LEU A 241 5.44 2.26 8.56
C LEU A 241 5.05 3.55 9.31
N VAL A 242 5.92 4.04 10.18
CA VAL A 242 5.64 5.23 11.00
C VAL A 242 5.37 6.44 10.08
N PRO A 243 4.30 7.23 10.33
CA PRO A 243 4.04 8.45 9.60
C PRO A 243 5.24 9.40 9.62
N GLY A 244 5.51 10.10 8.52
CA GLY A 244 6.64 11.02 8.39
C GLY A 244 7.95 10.35 7.97
N VAL A 245 8.05 9.03 8.05
CA VAL A 245 9.20 8.26 7.54
C VAL A 245 8.88 7.79 6.12
N PRO A 246 9.75 7.94 5.11
CA PRO A 246 9.49 7.38 3.78
C PRO A 246 9.37 5.85 3.76
N ALA A 247 8.59 5.30 2.83
CA ALA A 247 8.42 3.87 2.63
C ALA A 247 9.69 3.23 2.06
N SER A 248 9.83 1.93 2.31
CA SER A 248 10.98 1.16 1.84
C SER A 248 10.86 0.74 0.38
N PHE A 249 9.64 0.37 -0.04
CA PHE A 249 9.35 -0.30 -1.30
C PHE A 249 10.19 -1.57 -1.57
N LYS A 250 10.91 -2.11 -0.57
CA LYS A 250 11.76 -3.30 -0.74
C LYS A 250 10.93 -4.52 -1.10
N ARG A 251 9.74 -4.68 -0.52
CA ARG A 251 8.86 -5.81 -0.83
C ARG A 251 8.14 -5.66 -2.17
N SER A 252 7.91 -4.43 -2.63
CA SER A 252 7.37 -4.19 -3.98
C SER A 252 8.28 -4.71 -5.10
N LEU A 253 9.60 -4.76 -4.85
CA LEU A 253 10.58 -5.29 -5.81
C LEU A 253 10.63 -6.82 -5.84
N GLU A 254 10.07 -7.49 -4.82
CA GLU A 254 10.01 -8.95 -4.71
C GLU A 254 8.72 -9.52 -5.32
N MET A 255 7.75 -8.66 -5.65
CA MET A 255 6.49 -9.08 -6.25
C MET A 255 6.70 -9.60 -7.68
N PRO A 256 6.07 -10.71 -8.08
CA PRO A 256 6.08 -11.17 -9.47
C PRO A 256 5.55 -10.08 -10.39
N SER A 257 6.31 -9.74 -11.43
CA SER A 257 6.01 -8.63 -12.34
C SER A 257 5.00 -8.98 -13.42
#